data_AF-K7N7G8-F1
#
_entry.id   AF-K7N7G8-F1
#
_cell.length_a   1.000
_cell.length_b   1.000
_cell.length_c   1.000
_cell.angle_alpha   90.00
_cell.angle_beta   90.00
_cell.angle_gamma   90.00
#
_symmetry.space_group_name_H-M   'P 1'
#
loop_
_entity.id
_entity.type
_entity.pdbx_description
1 polymer ?
#
loop_
_entity_poly.entity_id
_entity_poly.type
_entity_poly.pdbx_seq_one_letter_code
_entity_poly.pdbx_strand_id
1 'polypeptide(L)'
;MQPFTFVLTAVFAATVTAQGCHFWVQEKSTGNNVLQKCLQKNEGTTAFINGQSIYLRPDSDCRVTVSNTGYNTAPVGFNAYYDGPC
;
A
#
# COMPACT_ATOMS: atom_id res chain seq x y z
N MET A 1 16.61 -43.73 33.07
CA MET A 1 16.12 -42.36 32.76
C MET A 1 16.71 -42.01 31.40
N GLN A 2 15.89 -41.97 30.35
CA GLN A 2 16.31 -41.76 28.97
C GLN A 2 16.10 -40.28 28.63
N PRO A 3 17.07 -39.56 28.06
CA PRO A 3 16.87 -38.16 27.70
C PRO A 3 16.05 -38.08 26.41
N PHE A 4 14.88 -37.47 26.48
CA PHE A 4 14.09 -37.10 25.31
C PHE A 4 14.68 -35.81 24.73
N THR A 5 15.33 -35.91 23.57
CA THR A 5 15.78 -34.76 22.81
C THR A 5 14.58 -34.06 22.19
N PHE A 6 14.14 -32.95 22.79
CA PHE A 6 13.17 -32.04 22.18
C PHE A 6 13.89 -31.28 21.06
N VAL A 7 13.67 -31.67 19.80
CA VAL A 7 14.10 -30.90 18.65
C VAL A 7 13.12 -29.73 18.50
N LEU A 8 13.54 -28.53 18.91
CA LEU A 8 12.84 -27.29 18.59
C LEU A 8 13.00 -27.05 17.08
N THR A 9 12.05 -27.50 16.27
CA THR A 9 11.94 -27.07 14.88
C THR A 9 11.57 -25.59 14.88
N ALA A 10 12.58 -24.74 14.72
CA ALA A 10 12.38 -23.33 14.45
C ALA A 10 11.55 -23.21 13.17
N VAL A 11 10.30 -22.75 13.32
CA VAL A 11 9.44 -22.38 12.20
C VAL A 11 10.17 -21.26 11.47
N PHE A 12 10.70 -21.56 10.28
CA PHE A 12 11.15 -20.54 9.35
C PHE A 12 9.96 -19.62 9.11
N ALA A 13 10.01 -18.41 9.69
CA ALA A 13 9.11 -17.34 9.35
C ALA A 13 9.16 -17.21 7.83
N ALA A 14 8.03 -17.45 7.18
CA ALA A 14 7.88 -17.19 5.77
C ALA A 14 8.29 -15.73 5.55
N THR A 15 9.46 -15.49 4.97
CA THR A 15 9.72 -14.25 4.25
C THR A 15 8.79 -14.28 3.05
N VAL A 16 7.52 -13.98 3.30
CA VAL A 16 6.70 -13.31 2.30
C VAL A 16 7.49 -12.03 2.08
N THR A 17 8.27 -11.97 1.01
CA THR A 17 8.74 -10.68 0.52
C THR A 17 7.46 -9.88 0.36
N ALA A 18 7.20 -8.92 1.25
CA ALA A 18 6.04 -8.05 1.17
C ALA A 18 6.02 -7.45 -0.25
N GLN A 19 5.17 -8.02 -1.10
CA GLN A 19 5.01 -7.60 -2.48
C GLN A 19 4.14 -6.34 -2.53
N GLY A 20 3.48 -6.01 -1.40
CA GLY A 20 2.64 -4.84 -1.24
C GLY A 20 3.30 -3.72 -0.46
N CYS A 21 2.77 -2.53 -0.69
CA CYS A 21 3.03 -1.31 0.03
C CYS A 21 1.71 -0.83 0.63
N HIS A 22 1.69 -0.63 1.94
CA HIS A 22 0.57 -0.05 2.64
C HIS A 22 0.66 1.48 2.57
N PHE A 23 -0.45 2.15 2.28
CA PHE A 23 -0.49 3.61 2.21
C PHE A 23 -1.83 4.19 2.66
N TRP A 24 -1.73 5.43 3.12
CA TRP A 24 -2.84 6.33 3.38
C TRP A 24 -2.97 7.33 2.24
N VAL A 25 -4.16 7.46 1.68
CA VAL A 25 -4.51 8.58 0.81
C VAL A 25 -5.12 9.67 1.67
N GLN A 26 -4.57 10.88 1.55
CA GLN A 26 -5.03 12.06 2.26
C GLN A 26 -5.57 13.08 1.27
N GLU A 27 -6.67 13.72 1.62
CA GLU A 27 -7.19 14.86 0.87
C GLU A 27 -6.39 16.13 1.21
N LYS A 28 -5.86 16.82 0.19
CA LYS A 28 -5.00 18.01 0.36
C LYS A 28 -5.74 19.21 0.96
N SER A 29 -7.03 19.36 0.64
CA SER A 29 -7.82 20.49 1.09
C SER A 29 -8.15 20.43 2.58
N THR A 30 -8.36 19.22 3.12
CA THR A 30 -8.79 19.01 4.51
C THR A 30 -7.71 18.41 5.40
N GLY A 31 -6.68 17.79 4.82
CA GLY A 31 -5.67 17.03 5.56
C GLY A 31 -6.20 15.71 6.13
N ASN A 32 -7.41 15.29 5.76
CA ASN A 32 -8.00 14.06 6.28
C ASN A 32 -7.55 12.84 5.48
N ASN A 33 -7.25 11.76 6.19
CA ASN A 33 -7.05 10.45 5.58
C ASN A 33 -8.41 9.91 5.11
N VAL A 34 -8.51 9.64 3.82
CA VAL A 34 -9.77 9.27 3.15
C VAL A 34 -9.77 7.83 2.65
N LEU A 35 -8.60 7.21 2.49
CA LEU A 35 -8.47 5.81 2.12
C LEU A 35 -7.21 5.20 2.72
N GLN A 36 -7.31 3.94 3.11
CA GLN A 36 -6.21 3.08 3.51
C GLN A 36 -6.21 1.86 2.58
N LYS A 37 -5.09 1.53 1.94
CA LYS A 37 -5.05 0.37 1.05
C LYS A 37 -3.64 -0.23 0.96
N CYS A 38 -3.60 -1.51 0.67
CA CYS A 38 -2.40 -2.24 0.28
C CYS A 38 -2.34 -2.34 -1.25
N LEU A 39 -1.22 -1.94 -1.86
CA LEU A 39 -1.00 -2.06 -3.29
C LEU A 39 0.25 -2.84 -3.60
N GLN A 40 0.12 -3.75 -4.55
CA GLN A 40 1.26 -4.51 -5.08
C GLN A 40 2.22 -3.55 -5.78
N LYS A 41 3.51 -3.72 -5.50
CA LYS A 41 4.59 -2.93 -6.12
C LYS A 41 4.49 -3.00 -7.64
N ASN A 42 4.69 -1.85 -8.28
CA ASN A 42 4.63 -1.67 -9.74
C ASN A 42 3.24 -1.87 -10.39
N GLU A 43 2.21 -2.24 -9.62
CA GLU A 43 0.84 -2.40 -10.09
C GLU A 43 -0.01 -1.19 -9.73
N GLY A 44 -0.63 -0.58 -10.73
CA GLY A 44 -1.54 0.55 -10.49
C GLY A 44 -2.98 0.10 -10.26
N THR A 45 -3.66 0.76 -9.34
CA THR A 45 -5.09 0.60 -9.10
C THR A 45 -5.81 1.92 -9.33
N THR A 46 -7.12 1.85 -9.57
CA THR A 46 -7.99 3.03 -9.50
C THR A 46 -8.82 2.95 -8.22
N ALA A 47 -8.94 4.08 -7.52
CA ALA A 47 -9.84 4.25 -6.38
C ALA A 47 -10.81 5.40 -6.68
N PHE A 48 -12.04 5.28 -6.17
CA PHE A 48 -13.04 6.34 -6.25
C PHE A 48 -13.17 6.99 -4.88
N ILE A 49 -12.77 8.26 -4.76
CA ILE A 49 -12.74 9.02 -3.51
C ILE A 49 -13.45 10.36 -3.71
N ASN A 50 -14.41 10.69 -2.86
CA ASN A 50 -15.14 11.97 -2.89
C ASN A 50 -15.69 12.35 -4.29
N GLY A 51 -16.17 11.36 -5.06
CA GLY A 51 -16.69 11.60 -6.41
C GLY A 51 -15.63 11.63 -7.52
N GLN A 52 -14.36 11.42 -7.20
CA GLN A 52 -13.25 11.47 -8.15
C GLN A 52 -12.58 10.10 -8.32
N SER A 53 -12.32 9.71 -9.56
CA SER A 53 -11.51 8.54 -9.89
C SER A 53 -10.03 8.91 -9.90
N ILE A 54 -9.28 8.39 -8.94
CA ILE A 54 -7.84 8.57 -8.83
C ILE A 54 -7.11 7.25 -9.11
N TYR A 55 -6.02 7.35 -9.85
CA TYR A 55 -5.10 6.28 -10.11
C TYR A 55 -3.94 6.34 -9.11
N LEU A 56 -3.62 5.21 -8.51
CA LEU A 56 -2.60 5.03 -7.50
C LEU A 56 -1.65 3.95 -7.99
N ARG A 57 -0.37 4.28 -8.11
CA ARG A 57 0.65 3.32 -8.53
C ARG A 57 1.90 3.42 -7.65
N PRO A 58 2.14 2.44 -6.76
CA PRO A 58 3.43 2.30 -6.08
C PRO A 58 4.50 1.83 -7.08
N ASP A 59 5.71 2.34 -6.93
CA ASP A 59 6.90 1.78 -7.56
C ASP A 59 7.53 0.66 -6.70
N SER A 60 8.72 0.19 -7.10
CA SER A 60 9.48 -0.84 -6.36
C SER A 60 9.90 -0.40 -4.96
N ASP A 61 10.04 0.91 -4.74
CA ASP A 61 10.48 1.56 -3.50
C ASP A 61 9.29 2.02 -2.64
N CYS A 62 8.07 1.60 -2.99
CA CYS A 62 6.83 2.00 -2.33
C CYS A 62 6.51 3.50 -2.38
N ARG A 63 7.06 4.23 -3.36
CA ARG A 63 6.62 5.60 -3.64
C ARG A 63 5.37 5.53 -4.49
N VAL A 64 4.28 6.11 -3.99
CA VAL A 64 3.00 6.09 -4.67
C VAL A 64 2.87 7.33 -5.54
N THR A 65 2.68 7.13 -6.83
CA THR A 65 2.20 8.18 -7.73
C THR A 65 0.69 8.26 -7.62
N VAL A 66 0.17 9.46 -7.35
CA VAL A 66 -1.26 9.76 -7.36
C VAL A 66 -1.56 10.61 -8.59
N SER A 67 -2.42 10.12 -9.47
CA SER A 67 -2.86 10.84 -10.66
C SER A 67 -4.37 10.71 -10.84
N ASN A 68 -4.94 11.55 -11.69
CA ASN A 68 -6.31 11.33 -12.16
C ASN A 68 -6.32 10.28 -13.27
N THR A 69 -7.42 9.53 -13.38
CA THR A 69 -7.60 8.66 -14.55
C THR A 69 -7.79 9.53 -15.80
N GLY A 70 -7.34 9.04 -16.96
CA GLY A 70 -7.06 9.82 -18.20
C GLY A 70 -8.19 10.67 -18.81
N TYR A 71 -9.37 10.73 -18.20
CA TYR A 71 -10.47 11.62 -18.59
C TYR A 71 -10.63 12.84 -17.66
N ASN A 72 -9.98 12.87 -16.49
CA ASN A 72 -10.11 13.95 -15.51
C ASN A 72 -8.84 14.82 -15.50
N THR A 73 -8.98 16.05 -16.02
CA THR A 73 -7.91 17.05 -16.07
C THR A 73 -7.85 17.96 -14.83
N ALA A 74 -8.71 17.74 -13.84
CA ALA A 74 -8.66 18.49 -12.59
C ALA A 74 -7.28 18.30 -11.90
N PRO A 75 -6.83 19.26 -11.09
CA PRO A 75 -5.66 19.05 -10.25
C PRO A 75 -5.92 17.90 -9.27
N VAL A 76 -4.90 17.05 -9.08
CA VAL A 76 -4.98 15.93 -8.13
C VAL A 76 -5.07 16.47 -6.71
N GLY A 77 -6.25 16.35 -6.12
CA GLY A 77 -6.59 16.84 -4.79
C GLY A 77 -6.08 15.97 -3.64
N PHE A 78 -5.29 14.93 -3.91
CA PHE A 78 -4.89 13.93 -2.93
C PHE A 78 -3.37 13.73 -2.88
N ASN A 79 -2.88 13.36 -1.71
CA ASN A 79 -1.54 12.84 -1.45
C ASN A 79 -1.62 11.37 -1.06
N ALA A 80 -0.55 10.62 -1.27
CA ALA A 80 -0.40 9.27 -0.74
C ALA A 80 0.84 9.19 0.15
N TYR A 81 0.69 8.58 1.32
CA TYR A 81 1.72 8.41 2.33
C TYR A 81 1.94 6.93 2.59
N TYR A 82 3.16 6.47 2.38
CA TYR A 82 3.56 5.11 2.72
C TYR A 82 3.58 4.91 4.24
N ASP A 83 3.00 3.80 4.69
CA ASP A 83 2.77 3.49 6.10
C ASP A 83 3.43 2.16 6.53
N GLY A 84 3.92 1.37 5.57
CA GLY A 84 4.64 0.14 5.87
C GLY A 84 4.44 -0.96 4.83
N PRO A 85 5.10 -2.11 5.00
CA PRO A 85 4.88 -3.27 4.14
C PRO A 85 3.49 -3.88 4.39
N CYS A 86 2.95 -4.47 3.34
CA CYS A 86 1.85 -5.43 3.36
C CYS A 86 2.16 -6.56 2.35
#